data_AF-A0A536LE95-F1
#
_entry.id   AF-A0A536LE95-F1
#
_cell.length_a   1.000
_cell.length_b   1.000
_cell.length_c   1.000
_cell.angle_alpha   90.00
_cell.angle_beta   90.00
_cell.angle_gamma   90.00
#
_symmetry.space_group_name_H-M   'P 1'
#
loop_
_entity.id
_entity.type
_entity.pdbx_description
1 polymer ?
#
loop_
_entity_poly.entity_id
_entity_poly.type
_entity_poly.pdbx_seq_one_letter_code
_entity_poly.pdbx_strand_id
1 'polypeptide(L)' 'MRLRVEYAFDPESRNWSFLVPSLGIVGGADTRDDAERKVVEAVAFTLEGDDDSSLAEAEIRYLNVEIAAS' A
#
# COMPACT_ATOMS: atom_id res chain seq x y z
N MET A 1 -11.32 -2.71 7.00
CA MET A 1 -11.40 -2.13 5.64
C MET A 1 -10.91 -3.19 4.64
N ARG A 2 -11.38 -3.21 3.40
CA ARG A 2 -10.84 -4.07 2.33
C ARG A 2 -10.30 -3.19 1.20
N LEU A 3 -9.05 -3.39 0.81
CA LEU A 3 -8.41 -2.70 -0.32
C LEU A 3 -8.23 -3.69 -1.48
N ARG A 4 -8.53 -3.24 -2.71
CA ARG A 4 -8.26 -4.01 -3.93
C ARG A 4 -6.79 -3.84 -4.28
N VAL A 5 -6.08 -4.95 -4.42
CA VAL A 5 -4.71 -4.99 -4.92
C VAL A 5 -4.68 -5.88 -6.15
N GLU A 6 -4.07 -5.39 -7.22
CA GLU A 6 -3.89 -6.12 -8.46
C GLU A 6 -2.41 -6.46 -8.61
N TYR A 7 -2.12 -7.68 -9.05
CA TYR A 7 -0.75 -8.15 -9.31
C TYR A 7 -0.66 -8.71 -10.72
N ALA A 8 0.44 -8.42 -11.41
CA ALA A 8 0.73 -8.98 -12.72
C ALA A 8 2.21 -9.33 -12.85
N PHE A 9 2.50 -10.52 -13.36
CA PHE A 9 3.86 -10.94 -13.69
C PHE A 9 4.21 -10.56 -15.13
N ASP A 10 5.34 -9.88 -15.32
CA ASP A 10 5.91 -9.63 -16.64
C ASP A 10 7.03 -10.65 -16.93
N PRO A 11 6.84 -11.55 -17.91
CA PRO A 11 7.84 -12.55 -18.26
C PRO A 11 9.10 -11.97 -18.92
N GLU A 12 9.03 -10.79 -19.54
CA GLU A 12 10.19 -10.19 -20.22
C GLU A 12 11.18 -9.62 -19.21
N SER A 13 10.68 -8.85 -18.24
CA SER A 13 11.49 -8.28 -17.16
C SER A 13 11.64 -9.20 -15.94
N ARG A 14 10.92 -10.34 -15.93
CA ARG A 14 10.91 -11.35 -14.85
C ARG A 14 10.58 -10.72 -13.49
N ASN A 15 9.61 -9.81 -13.46
CA ASN A 15 9.19 -9.13 -12.25
C ASN A 15 7.68 -9.23 -12.02
N TRP A 16 7.27 -8.95 -10.79
CA TRP A 16 5.90 -8.74 -10.39
C TRP A 16 5.64 -7.25 -10.25
N SER A 17 4.58 -6.78 -10.88
CA SER A 17 4.01 -5.45 -10.69
C SER A 17 2.79 -5.52 -9.77
N PHE A 18 2.50 -4.42 -9.08
CA PHE A 18 1.29 -4.25 -8.30
C PHE A 18 0.67 -2.87 -8.44
N LEU A 19 -0.65 -2.81 -8.23
CA LEU A 19 -1.45 -1.60 -8.24
C LEU A 19 -2.47 -1.64 -7.10
N VAL A 20 -2.59 -0.53 -6.36
CA VAL A 20 -3.68 -0.27 -5.40
C VAL A 20 -4.49 0.92 -5.89
N PRO A 21 -5.53 0.71 -6.72
CA PRO A 21 -6.18 1.78 -7.47
C PRO A 21 -6.77 2.88 -6.57
N SER A 22 -7.33 2.51 -5.42
CA SER A 22 -7.95 3.45 -4.49
C SER A 22 -6.99 4.40 -3.81
N LEU A 23 -5.68 4.09 -3.82
CA LEU A 23 -4.63 4.89 -3.18
C LEU A 23 -3.63 5.47 -4.19
N GLY A 24 -3.80 5.21 -5.49
CA GLY A 24 -2.86 5.66 -6.53
C GLY A 24 -1.46 5.05 -6.42
N ILE A 25 -1.31 3.92 -5.71
CA ILE A 25 -0.03 3.26 -5.49
C ILE A 25 0.26 2.31 -6.64
N VAL A 26 1.44 2.42 -7.23
CA VAL A 26 1.99 1.48 -8.21
C VAL A 26 3.41 1.09 -7.81
N GLY A 27 3.78 -0.17 -8.01
CA GLY A 27 5.13 -0.64 -7.72
C GLY A 27 5.42 -2.01 -8.30
N GLY A 28 6.58 -2.56 -7.92
CA GLY A 28 6.98 -3.90 -8.34
C GLY A 28 8.15 -4.48 -7.54
N ALA A 29 8.38 -5.77 -7.72
CA ALA A 29 9.46 -6.53 -7.12
C ALA A 29 9.81 -7.77 -7.95
N ASP A 30 10.98 -8.36 -7.68
CA ASP A 30 11.46 -9.54 -8.42
C ASP A 30 10.64 -10.80 -8.08
N THR A 31 10.07 -10.87 -6.88
CA THR A 31 9.27 -12.02 -6.40
C THR A 31 7.85 -11.60 -6.03
N ARG A 32 6.93 -12.58 -6.05
CA ARG A 32 5.54 -12.37 -5.64
C ARG A 32 5.47 -11.92 -4.18
N ASP A 33 6.22 -12.59 -3.30
CA ASP A 33 6.24 -12.32 -1.86
C ASP A 33 6.80 -10.92 -1.56
N ASP A 34 7.85 -10.50 -2.27
CA ASP A 34 8.37 -9.14 -2.13
C ASP A 34 7.37 -8.09 -2.62
N ALA A 35 6.62 -8.37 -3.69
CA ALA A 35 5.56 -7.49 -4.15
C ALA A 35 4.46 -7.33 -3.09
N GLU A 36 4.09 -8.40 -2.39
CA GLU A 36 3.12 -8.34 -1.27
C GLU A 36 3.64 -7.51 -0.12
N ARG A 37 4.89 -7.73 0.30
CA ARG A 37 5.52 -6.95 1.37
C ARG A 37 5.57 -5.45 1.01
N LYS A 38 6.00 -5.12 -0.21
CA LYS A 38 6.07 -3.73 -0.67
C LYS A 38 4.70 -3.06 -0.78
N VAL A 39 3.63 -3.80 -1.11
CA VAL A 39 2.26 -3.27 -1.08
C VAL A 39 1.90 -2.83 0.33
N VAL A 40 2.17 -3.67 1.35
CA VAL A 40 1.86 -3.33 2.75
C VAL A 40 2.62 -2.09 3.19
N GLU A 41 3.92 -2.02 2.90
CA GLU A 41 4.77 -0.87 3.20
C GLU A 41 4.24 0.42 2.52
N ALA A 42 3.91 0.35 1.23
CA ALA A 42 3.41 1.51 0.48
C ALA A 42 2.03 1.99 0.95
N VAL A 43 1.13 1.05 1.31
CA VAL A 43 -0.18 1.36 1.89
C VAL A 43 -0.02 2.03 3.24
N ALA A 44 0.82 1.49 4.12
CA ALA A 44 1.10 2.07 5.43
C ALA A 44 1.61 3.51 5.29
N PHE A 45 2.64 3.72 4.47
CA PHE A 45 3.19 5.05 4.19
C PHE A 45 2.14 6.03 3.66
N THR A 46 1.29 5.59 2.73
CA THR A 46 0.24 6.44 2.15
C THR A 46 -0.86 6.79 3.17
N LEU A 47 -1.18 5.87 4.08
CA LEU A 47 -2.20 6.09 5.11
C LEU A 47 -1.69 6.90 6.30
N GLU A 48 -0.40 6.82 6.62
CA GLU A 48 0.25 7.67 7.63
C GLU A 48 0.20 9.15 7.20
N GLY A 49 0.31 9.43 5.90
CA GLY A 49 0.27 10.78 5.36
C GLY A 49 1.51 11.63 5.71
N ASP A 50 1.54 12.88 5.26
CA ASP A 50 2.49 13.87 5.79
C ASP A 50 1.94 14.42 7.12
N ASP A 51 2.82 14.65 8.09
CA ASP A 51 2.53 15.32 9.37
C ASP A 51 2.29 16.83 9.12
N ASP A 52 1.32 17.14 8.25
CA ASP A 52 0.95 18.51 7.90
C ASP A 52 0.10 19.07 9.02
N SER A 53 0.79 19.70 9.97
CA SER A 53 0.26 20.45 11.13
C SER A 53 -0.68 21.64 10.79
N SER A 54 -1.23 21.69 9.57
CA SER A 54 -2.13 22.75 9.09
C SER A 54 -3.34 23.01 10.00
N LEU A 55 -3.77 22.02 10.78
CA LEU A 55 -4.78 22.16 11.83
C LEU A 55 -4.16 21.88 13.20
N ALA A 56 -3.39 22.83 13.73
CA ALA A 56 -2.75 22.75 15.04
C ALA A 56 -3.71 22.46 16.23
N GLU A 57 -5.03 22.60 16.03
CA GLU A 57 -6.08 22.35 17.03
C GLU A 57 -7.00 21.16 16.68
N ALA A 58 -6.71 20.36 15.65
CA ALA A 58 -7.54 19.21 15.31
C ALA A 58 -7.43 18.08 16.34
N GLU A 59 -8.57 17.47 16.69
CA GLU A 59 -8.59 16.22 17.48
C GLU A 59 -8.12 15.05 16.61
N ILE A 60 -6.95 14.48 16.93
CA ILE A 60 -6.37 13.36 16.18
C ILE A 60 -6.77 12.02 16.81
N ARG A 61 -7.25 11.08 15.98
CA ARG A 61 -7.59 9.71 16.37
C ARG A 61 -6.95 8.73 15.38
N TYR A 62 -6.31 7.69 15.90
CA TYR A 62 -5.69 6.63 15.10
C TYR A 62 -6.62 5.43 14.99
N LEU A 63 -6.63 4.78 13.82
CA LEU A 63 -7.36 3.54 13.57
C LEU A 63 -6.35 2.43 13.30
N ASN A 64 -6.40 1.36 14.09
CA ASN A 64 -5.63 0.15 13.82
C ASN A 64 -6.35 -0.65 12.72
N VAL A 65 -5.68 -0.84 11.58
CA VAL A 65 -6.22 -1.60 10.46
C VAL A 65 -5.40 -2.89 10.31
N GLU A 66 -6.07 -4.04 10.35
CA GLU A 66 -5.46 -5.35 10.14
C GLU A 66 -5.83 -5.94 8.77
N ILE A 67 -4.92 -6.73 8.21
CA ILE A 67 -5.10 -7.46 6.96
C ILE A 67 -5.70 -8.84 7.27
N ALA A 68 -6.85 -9.17 6.65
CA ALA A 68 -7.44 -10.49 6.75
C ALA A 68 -6.73 -11.46 5.79
N ALA A 69 -6.05 -12.49 6.33
CA ALA A 69 -5.59 -13.62 5.54
C ALA A 69 -6.78 -14.56 5.22
N SER A 70 -6.88 -15.02 3.97
CA SER A 70 -7.88 -16.00 3.52
C SER A 70 -7.29 -17.40 3.48
#